data_AF-A0A1Q6GAM3-F1
#
_entry.id   AF-A0A1Q6GAM3-F1
#
_cell.length_a   1.000
_cell.length_b   1.000
_cell.length_c   1.000
_cell.angle_alpha   90.00
_cell.angle_beta   90.00
_cell.angle_gamma   90.00
#
_symmetry.space_group_name_H-M   'P 1'
#
loop_
_entity.id
_entity.type
_entity.pdbx_description
1 polymer ?
#
loop_
_entity_poly.entity_id
_entity_poly.type
_entity_poly.pdbx_seq_one_letter_code
_entity_poly.pdbx_strand_id
1 'polypeptide(L)'
;MDEKRGTRYPVFGFVTGGTGAFNDGIPPQPYETFAYDLALHQAGIENFNVIPYTSVMPPEMRGNLVSITPEMNDKFPYLPFRPDLKDQFHHGAILEVIIAGHGANYAEHKAIATGVGIVWAKKNGKFIGGFAAEYVQFYDSKIDDEIAGAEARMWLTKSLNHELSMRGLEQDGDMELFHNFINIPSDNPFAYCLTAIGFLNFGYAPLVK
;
A
#
# COMPACT_ATOMS: atom_id res chain seq x y z
N MET A 1 6.22 2.54 -36.96
CA MET A 1 4.74 2.58 -36.99
C MET A 1 4.32 2.08 -35.62
N ASP A 2 3.86 2.98 -34.75
CA ASP A 2 3.56 2.59 -33.37
C ASP A 2 2.42 1.58 -33.35
N GLU A 3 2.70 0.43 -32.74
CA GLU A 3 1.73 -0.61 -32.51
C GLU A 3 0.62 -0.05 -31.60
N LYS A 4 -0.63 -0.10 -32.07
CA LYS A 4 -1.78 0.33 -31.26
C LYS A 4 -1.92 -0.64 -30.09
N ARG A 5 -1.95 -0.11 -28.86
CA ARG A 5 -2.11 -0.89 -27.63
C ARG A 5 -3.42 -0.52 -26.93
N GLY A 6 -4.07 -1.50 -26.28
CA GLY A 6 -5.24 -1.24 -25.45
C GLY A 6 -4.87 -0.62 -24.10
N THR A 7 -5.80 -0.64 -23.14
CA THR A 7 -5.56 -0.10 -21.80
C THR A 7 -4.49 -0.91 -21.07
N ARG A 8 -3.53 -0.23 -20.43
CA ARG A 8 -2.49 -0.89 -19.64
C ARG A 8 -3.01 -1.42 -18.31
N TYR A 9 -2.39 -2.48 -17.80
CA TYR A 9 -2.70 -3.06 -16.49
C TYR A 9 -1.44 -3.60 -15.81
N PRO A 10 -1.32 -3.54 -14.47
CA PRO A 10 -0.11 -3.98 -13.79
C PRO A 10 0.05 -5.50 -13.84
N VAL A 11 1.28 -5.98 -13.95
CA VAL A 11 1.61 -7.43 -13.99
C VAL A 11 2.70 -7.83 -13.01
N PHE A 12 3.42 -6.86 -12.44
CA PHE A 12 4.42 -7.07 -11.41
C PHE A 12 4.53 -5.83 -10.54
N GLY A 13 4.77 -6.03 -9.25
CA GLY A 13 4.90 -4.95 -8.29
C GLY A 13 5.56 -5.38 -7.01
N PHE A 14 5.58 -4.46 -6.05
CA PHE A 14 6.14 -4.68 -4.74
C PHE A 14 5.23 -4.12 -3.66
N VAL A 15 5.31 -4.70 -2.47
CA VAL A 15 4.71 -4.18 -1.25
C VAL A 15 5.78 -3.42 -0.49
N THR A 16 5.43 -2.21 -0.05
CA THR A 16 6.31 -1.37 0.77
C THR A 16 5.52 -0.64 1.86
N GLY A 17 6.21 -0.08 2.83
CA GLY A 17 5.64 0.69 3.92
C GLY A 17 6.70 1.56 4.54
N GLY A 18 6.30 2.72 5.04
CA GLY A 18 7.21 3.64 5.68
C GLY A 18 6.52 4.58 6.66
N THR A 19 7.32 5.12 7.55
CA THR A 19 6.92 6.05 8.60
C THR A 19 7.94 7.17 8.69
N GLY A 20 7.46 8.35 9.08
CA GLY A 20 8.32 9.49 9.32
C GLY A 20 7.76 10.29 10.48
N ALA A 21 8.65 10.84 11.31
CA ALA A 21 8.29 11.81 12.32
C ALA A 21 9.27 12.97 12.26
N PHE A 22 8.76 14.20 12.40
CA PHE A 22 9.55 15.40 12.35
C PHE A 22 9.02 16.46 13.32
N ASN A 23 9.91 17.37 13.74
CA ASN A 23 9.56 18.41 14.69
C ASN A 23 9.06 19.70 14.02
N ASP A 24 9.54 19.98 12.81
CA ASP A 24 9.07 21.11 12.02
C ASP A 24 7.88 20.70 11.15
N GLY A 25 6.98 21.63 10.89
CA GLY A 25 5.79 21.36 10.11
C GLY A 25 5.16 22.64 9.60
N ILE A 26 4.85 22.68 8.31
CA ILE A 26 4.32 23.87 7.65
C ILE A 26 2.78 23.77 7.57
N PRO A 27 2.03 24.71 8.16
CA PRO A 27 0.56 24.74 8.03
C PRO A 27 0.10 24.87 6.57
N PRO A 28 -1.10 24.36 6.20
CA PRO A 28 -2.13 23.82 7.10
C PRO A 28 -1.97 22.34 7.45
N GLN A 29 -1.11 21.60 6.75
CA GLN A 29 -0.89 20.17 6.94
C GLN A 29 0.58 19.91 7.31
N PRO A 30 0.95 20.13 8.58
CA PRO A 30 2.36 20.18 9.00
C PRO A 30 3.12 18.86 8.80
N TYR A 31 2.41 17.74 8.71
CA TYR A 31 2.95 16.40 8.47
C TYR A 31 3.20 16.08 6.99
N GLU A 32 2.64 16.87 6.05
CA GLU A 32 2.89 16.69 4.61
C GLU A 32 4.27 17.21 4.21
N THR A 33 4.87 18.07 5.05
CA THR A 33 6.24 18.54 4.88
C THR A 33 7.16 17.73 5.79
N PHE A 34 8.28 17.24 5.26
CA PHE A 34 9.30 16.44 5.97
C PHE A 34 8.85 15.04 6.41
N ALA A 35 7.80 14.91 7.25
CA ALA A 35 7.39 13.61 7.77
C ALA A 35 6.91 12.67 6.65
N TYR A 36 6.20 13.19 5.65
CA TYR A 36 5.84 12.44 4.45
C TYR A 36 7.07 11.98 3.66
N ASP A 37 8.05 12.86 3.42
CA ASP A 37 9.28 12.53 2.68
C ASP A 37 10.11 11.45 3.41
N LEU A 38 10.20 11.53 4.75
CA LEU A 38 10.82 10.49 5.57
C LEU A 38 10.08 9.15 5.46
N ALA A 39 8.75 9.17 5.41
CA ALA A 39 7.96 7.96 5.21
C ALA A 39 8.19 7.36 3.81
N LEU A 40 8.27 8.19 2.76
CA LEU A 40 8.62 7.73 1.42
C LEU A 40 10.04 7.15 1.36
N HIS A 41 11.00 7.76 2.05
CA HIS A 41 12.38 7.31 2.12
C HIS A 41 12.48 5.95 2.82
N GLN A 42 11.79 5.77 3.96
CA GLN A 42 11.74 4.45 4.62
C GLN A 42 11.07 3.40 3.71
N ALA A 43 10.06 3.79 2.95
CA ALA A 43 9.41 2.92 1.97
C ALA A 43 10.24 2.68 0.69
N GLY A 44 11.38 3.35 0.51
CA GLY A 44 12.23 3.24 -0.67
C GLY A 44 11.58 3.71 -1.97
N ILE A 45 10.67 4.68 -1.89
CA ILE A 45 9.93 5.25 -3.03
C ILE A 45 9.98 6.77 -3.09
N GLU A 46 10.89 7.40 -2.34
CA GLU A 46 11.07 8.86 -2.23
C GLU A 46 11.37 9.55 -3.55
N ASN A 47 11.93 8.81 -4.52
CA ASN A 47 12.33 9.34 -5.81
C ASN A 47 11.29 9.13 -6.92
N PHE A 48 10.07 8.70 -6.59
CA PHE A 48 8.97 8.55 -7.56
C PHE A 48 7.94 9.68 -7.45
N ASN A 49 7.24 9.94 -8.55
CA ASN A 49 5.95 10.63 -8.55
C ASN A 49 4.85 9.59 -8.28
N VAL A 50 4.34 9.55 -7.04
CA VAL A 50 3.36 8.56 -6.60
C VAL A 50 1.95 8.91 -7.10
N ILE A 51 1.27 7.97 -7.78
CA ILE A 51 -0.08 8.14 -8.31
C ILE A 51 -1.01 7.02 -7.78
N PRO A 52 -2.02 7.33 -6.94
CA PRO A 52 -2.90 6.32 -6.38
C PRO A 52 -3.93 5.78 -7.38
N TYR A 53 -4.21 4.48 -7.29
CA TYR A 53 -5.26 3.76 -8.00
C TYR A 53 -6.48 3.52 -7.12
N THR A 54 -7.61 3.19 -7.75
CA THR A 54 -8.89 2.92 -7.10
C THR A 54 -9.07 1.46 -6.63
N SER A 55 -7.97 0.70 -6.46
CA SER A 55 -7.99 -0.62 -5.79
C SER A 55 -8.57 -1.83 -6.54
N VAL A 56 -8.20 -2.03 -7.81
CA VAL A 56 -8.53 -3.24 -8.59
C VAL A 56 -7.25 -3.98 -9.02
N MET A 57 -7.22 -5.30 -8.80
CA MET A 57 -6.07 -6.15 -9.11
C MET A 57 -6.36 -7.04 -10.33
N PRO A 58 -5.57 -6.96 -11.42
CA PRO A 58 -5.71 -7.89 -12.52
C PRO A 58 -5.23 -9.30 -12.13
N PRO A 59 -5.73 -10.36 -12.79
CA PRO A 59 -5.32 -11.74 -12.54
C PRO A 59 -3.80 -11.97 -12.50
N GLU A 60 -3.07 -11.28 -13.38
CA GLU A 60 -1.64 -11.39 -13.57
C GLU A 60 -0.81 -10.90 -12.38
N MET A 61 -1.40 -10.13 -11.47
CA MET A 61 -0.69 -9.70 -10.26
C MET A 61 -0.56 -10.82 -9.22
N ARG A 62 -1.38 -11.88 -9.30
CA ARG A 62 -1.35 -12.95 -8.29
C ARG A 62 -0.01 -13.68 -8.31
N GLY A 63 0.69 -13.66 -7.17
CA GLY A 63 2.02 -14.25 -7.03
C GLY A 63 3.16 -13.41 -7.63
N ASN A 64 2.88 -12.21 -8.13
CA ASN A 64 3.86 -11.30 -8.74
C ASN A 64 4.12 -10.05 -7.87
N LEU A 65 3.97 -10.19 -6.56
CA LEU A 65 4.32 -9.19 -5.56
C LEU A 65 5.58 -9.63 -4.81
N VAL A 66 6.45 -8.67 -4.53
CA VAL A 66 7.70 -8.85 -3.76
C VAL A 66 7.81 -7.80 -2.66
N SER A 67 8.71 -7.97 -1.70
CA SER A 67 9.11 -6.89 -0.77
C SER A 67 10.44 -6.28 -1.21
N ILE A 68 10.64 -4.98 -0.95
CA ILE A 68 11.85 -4.24 -1.37
C ILE A 68 12.60 -3.56 -0.22
N THR A 69 12.02 -3.54 0.98
CA THR A 69 12.65 -3.06 2.21
C THR A 69 12.83 -4.20 3.21
N PRO A 70 13.93 -4.22 3.98
CA PRO A 70 14.12 -5.22 5.05
C PRO A 70 12.94 -5.27 6.02
N GLU A 71 12.40 -4.10 6.40
CA GLU A 71 11.29 -3.99 7.35
C GLU A 71 10.04 -4.72 6.87
N MET A 72 9.73 -4.62 5.57
CA MET A 72 8.57 -5.30 4.98
C MET A 72 8.82 -6.78 4.76
N ASN A 73 10.06 -7.17 4.46
CA ASN A 73 10.43 -8.58 4.38
C ASN A 73 10.32 -9.27 5.75
N ASP A 74 10.82 -8.63 6.81
CA ASP A 74 10.80 -9.19 8.16
C ASP A 74 9.35 -9.37 8.64
N LYS A 75 8.47 -8.44 8.28
CA LYS A 75 7.05 -8.45 8.64
C LYS A 75 6.20 -9.40 7.78
N PHE A 76 6.55 -9.53 6.50
CA PHE A 76 5.82 -10.35 5.52
C PHE A 76 6.77 -11.31 4.78
N PRO A 77 7.40 -12.28 5.49
CA PRO A 77 8.47 -13.11 4.95
C PRO A 77 8.00 -14.13 3.89
N TYR A 78 6.69 -14.22 3.66
CA TYR A 78 6.11 -15.03 2.58
C TYR A 78 6.21 -14.35 1.21
N LEU A 79 6.46 -13.04 1.16
CA LEU A 79 6.78 -12.34 -0.08
C LEU A 79 8.25 -12.56 -0.43
N PRO A 80 8.59 -12.84 -1.71
CA PRO A 80 9.98 -12.83 -2.13
C PRO A 80 10.64 -11.47 -1.85
N PHE A 81 11.84 -11.47 -1.28
CA PHE A 81 12.60 -10.25 -1.03
C PHE A 81 13.50 -9.89 -2.21
N ARG A 82 13.34 -8.68 -2.74
CA ARG A 82 14.05 -8.17 -3.92
C ARG A 82 14.58 -6.74 -3.69
N PRO A 83 15.56 -6.56 -2.77
CA PRO A 83 16.12 -5.24 -2.48
C PRO A 83 16.84 -4.62 -3.69
N ASP A 84 17.32 -5.46 -4.61
CA ASP A 84 18.02 -5.10 -5.84
C ASP A 84 17.15 -4.36 -6.87
N LEU A 85 15.82 -4.37 -6.71
CA LEU A 85 14.94 -3.62 -7.60
C LEU A 85 15.12 -2.10 -7.46
N LYS A 86 15.52 -1.63 -6.28
CA LYS A 86 15.72 -0.19 -6.02
C LYS A 86 16.83 0.41 -6.90
N ASP A 87 17.83 -0.41 -7.27
CA ASP A 87 18.93 -0.01 -8.15
C ASP A 87 18.48 0.24 -9.60
N GLN A 88 17.27 -0.20 -9.95
CA GLN A 88 16.68 -0.06 -11.29
C GLN A 88 15.67 1.10 -11.36
N PHE A 89 15.40 1.77 -10.24
CA PHE A 89 14.43 2.86 -10.19
C PHE A 89 14.97 4.10 -10.92
N HIS A 90 14.08 4.75 -11.67
CA HIS A 90 14.39 5.99 -12.36
C HIS A 90 13.85 7.17 -11.56
N HIS A 91 14.71 8.11 -11.20
CA HIS A 91 14.31 9.31 -10.47
C HIS A 91 13.25 10.11 -11.24
N GLY A 92 12.16 10.48 -10.56
CA GLY A 92 11.03 11.19 -11.13
C GLY A 92 10.08 10.32 -11.96
N ALA A 93 10.29 9.00 -12.04
CA ALA A 93 9.34 8.11 -12.70
C ALA A 93 7.99 8.14 -11.99
N ILE A 94 6.91 7.89 -12.75
CA ILE A 94 5.58 7.72 -12.17
C ILE A 94 5.54 6.33 -11.55
N LEU A 95 5.20 6.25 -10.27
CA LEU A 95 4.89 5.01 -9.59
C LEU A 95 3.39 4.98 -9.32
N GLU A 96 2.68 4.15 -10.07
CA GLU A 96 1.29 3.89 -9.75
C GLU A 96 1.17 2.92 -8.59
N VAL A 97 0.32 3.28 -7.62
CA VAL A 97 0.23 2.59 -6.34
C VAL A 97 -1.21 2.33 -5.92
N ILE A 98 -1.42 1.33 -5.08
CA ILE A 98 -2.55 1.30 -4.14
C ILE A 98 -1.96 1.61 -2.77
N ILE A 99 -2.40 2.69 -2.11
CA ILE A 99 -1.71 3.24 -0.94
C ILE A 99 -2.69 3.68 0.14
N ALA A 100 -2.47 3.19 1.35
CA ALA A 100 -3.03 3.76 2.56
C ALA A 100 -1.96 4.63 3.21
N GLY A 101 -2.22 5.93 3.36
CA GLY A 101 -1.26 6.85 3.95
C GLY A 101 -1.95 8.05 4.58
N HIS A 102 -1.47 8.47 5.74
CA HIS A 102 -1.95 9.69 6.39
C HIS A 102 -0.93 10.21 7.40
N GLY A 103 -0.93 11.52 7.61
CA GLY A 103 -0.19 12.15 8.69
C GLY A 103 -1.08 12.67 9.82
N ALA A 104 -0.54 12.73 11.02
CA ALA A 104 -1.24 13.25 12.19
C ALA A 104 -0.26 13.98 13.10
N ASN A 105 -0.80 14.75 14.04
CA ASN A 105 0.00 15.39 15.06
C ASN A 105 -0.20 14.77 16.45
N TYR A 106 0.82 14.88 17.30
CA TYR A 106 0.83 14.30 18.64
C TYR A 106 -0.27 14.86 19.55
N ALA A 107 -0.71 16.11 19.32
CA ALA A 107 -1.73 16.73 20.15
C ALA A 107 -3.10 16.09 19.92
N GLU A 108 -3.39 15.66 18.70
CA GLU A 108 -4.64 14.99 18.30
C GLU A 108 -4.58 13.49 18.53
N HIS A 109 -3.49 12.84 18.12
CA HIS A 109 -3.38 11.38 18.13
C HIS A 109 -2.00 10.94 18.66
N LYS A 110 -1.92 9.72 19.19
CA LYS A 110 -0.70 9.12 19.74
C LYS A 110 -0.10 8.05 18.84
N ALA A 111 -0.89 7.46 17.95
CA ALA A 111 -0.39 6.55 16.94
C ALA A 111 -1.23 6.61 15.65
N ILE A 112 -0.60 6.19 14.57
CA ILE A 112 -1.23 5.97 13.25
C ILE A 112 -0.94 4.52 12.87
N ALA A 113 -1.94 3.79 12.39
CA ALA A 113 -1.75 2.53 11.69
C ALA A 113 -2.31 2.65 10.27
N THR A 114 -1.59 2.07 9.31
CA THR A 114 -2.03 1.95 7.92
C THR A 114 -2.02 0.50 7.48
N GLY A 115 -2.79 0.18 6.45
CA GLY A 115 -2.74 -1.14 5.86
C GLY A 115 -3.36 -1.21 4.47
N VAL A 116 -2.91 -2.18 3.69
CA VAL A 116 -3.48 -2.51 2.39
C VAL A 116 -3.78 -4.00 2.38
N GLY A 117 -4.98 -4.37 1.98
CA GLY A 117 -5.41 -5.75 1.86
C GLY A 117 -5.78 -6.10 0.42
N ILE A 118 -5.54 -7.33 0.00
CA ILE A 118 -5.95 -7.88 -1.30
C ILE A 118 -6.86 -9.08 -1.07
N VAL A 119 -7.95 -9.14 -1.82
CA VAL A 119 -8.77 -10.34 -1.98
C VAL A 119 -8.82 -10.77 -3.44
N TRP A 120 -8.55 -12.04 -3.68
CA TRP A 120 -8.68 -12.67 -5.00
C TRP A 120 -10.09 -13.22 -5.18
N ALA A 121 -10.62 -13.09 -6.40
CA ALA A 121 -12.03 -13.30 -6.68
C ALA A 121 -12.27 -14.31 -7.81
N LYS A 122 -13.30 -15.12 -7.61
CA LYS A 122 -13.91 -16.02 -8.59
C LYS A 122 -15.33 -15.58 -8.93
N LYS A 123 -15.74 -15.86 -10.16
CA LYS A 123 -17.13 -15.77 -10.62
C LYS A 123 -17.51 -17.08 -11.28
N ASN A 124 -18.48 -17.79 -10.72
CA ASN A 124 -18.90 -19.12 -11.20
C ASN A 124 -17.71 -20.08 -11.35
N GLY A 125 -16.85 -20.15 -10.32
CA GLY A 125 -15.64 -20.97 -10.30
C GLY A 125 -14.46 -20.46 -11.16
N LYS A 126 -14.65 -19.44 -12.02
CA LYS A 126 -13.57 -18.86 -12.84
C LYS A 126 -12.87 -17.73 -12.10
N PHE A 127 -11.54 -17.80 -11.97
CA PHE A 127 -10.72 -16.71 -11.44
C PHE A 127 -10.78 -15.48 -12.35
N ILE A 128 -10.99 -14.28 -11.76
CA ILE A 128 -11.18 -13.03 -12.51
C ILE A 128 -10.24 -11.90 -12.12
N GLY A 129 -9.34 -12.11 -11.17
CA GLY A 129 -8.51 -11.05 -10.58
C GLY A 129 -8.88 -10.82 -9.13
N GLY A 130 -8.70 -9.61 -8.63
CA GLY A 130 -8.94 -9.28 -7.23
C GLY A 130 -9.27 -7.82 -7.00
N PHE A 131 -9.48 -7.50 -5.74
CA PHE A 131 -9.74 -6.14 -5.25
C PHE A 131 -8.79 -5.87 -4.11
N ALA A 132 -8.43 -4.61 -3.95
CA ALA A 132 -7.72 -4.16 -2.77
C ALA A 132 -8.61 -3.26 -1.91
N ALA A 133 -8.19 -3.05 -0.66
CA ALA A 133 -8.77 -2.08 0.23
C ALA A 133 -7.67 -1.44 1.07
N GLU A 134 -7.88 -0.19 1.43
CA GLU A 134 -6.98 0.63 2.22
C GLU A 134 -7.54 0.85 3.63
N TYR A 135 -6.64 0.90 4.61
CA TYR A 135 -6.96 1.11 6.02
C TYR A 135 -6.08 2.20 6.59
N VAL A 136 -6.70 3.16 7.27
CA VAL A 136 -6.03 4.17 8.09
C VAL A 136 -6.78 4.25 9.41
N GLN A 137 -6.04 4.23 10.52
CA GLN A 137 -6.60 4.40 11.84
C GLN A 137 -5.71 5.26 12.72
N PHE A 138 -6.35 6.08 13.53
CA PHE A 138 -5.71 6.91 14.54
C PHE A 138 -6.03 6.38 15.93
N TYR A 139 -5.07 6.52 16.85
CA TYR A 139 -5.20 6.04 18.22
C TYR A 139 -4.88 7.15 19.21
N ASP A 140 -5.67 7.25 20.28
CA ASP A 140 -5.42 8.19 21.38
C ASP A 140 -4.44 7.65 22.43
N SER A 141 -3.93 6.44 22.20
CA SER A 141 -2.90 5.78 23.00
C SER A 141 -1.78 5.25 22.10
N LYS A 142 -0.62 4.98 22.69
CA LYS A 142 0.41 4.20 22.01
C LYS A 142 -0.09 2.78 21.77
N ILE A 143 0.36 2.18 20.68
CA ILE A 143 0.06 0.79 20.31
C ILE A 143 1.36 0.04 20.00
N ASP A 144 1.26 -1.27 19.84
CA ASP A 144 2.31 -2.11 19.29
C ASP A 144 1.90 -2.68 17.91
N ASP A 145 2.81 -3.44 17.31
CA ASP A 145 2.59 -4.01 15.97
C ASP A 145 1.46 -5.05 15.95
N GLU A 146 1.24 -5.75 17.06
CA GLU A 146 0.21 -6.78 17.20
C GLU A 146 -1.18 -6.14 17.15
N ILE A 147 -1.39 -5.05 17.91
CA ILE A 147 -2.64 -4.27 17.88
C ILE A 147 -2.86 -3.69 16.48
N ALA A 148 -1.83 -3.03 15.92
CA ALA A 148 -1.93 -2.43 14.59
C ALA A 148 -2.32 -3.48 13.52
N GLY A 149 -1.70 -4.66 13.57
CA GLY A 149 -1.95 -5.74 12.62
C GLY A 149 -3.30 -6.42 12.82
N ALA A 150 -3.73 -6.62 14.06
CA ALA A 150 -5.01 -7.23 14.38
C ALA A 150 -6.19 -6.37 13.90
N GLU A 151 -6.14 -5.06 14.14
CA GLU A 151 -7.20 -4.15 13.71
C GLU A 151 -7.21 -3.93 12.20
N ALA A 152 -6.03 -3.75 11.58
CA ALA A 152 -5.92 -3.67 10.12
C ALA A 152 -6.53 -4.92 9.48
N ARG A 153 -6.18 -6.12 9.98
CA ARG A 153 -6.74 -7.39 9.51
C ARG A 153 -8.25 -7.43 9.64
N MET A 154 -8.80 -7.05 10.79
CA MET A 154 -10.24 -7.05 11.04
C MET A 154 -10.99 -6.14 10.05
N TRP A 155 -10.56 -4.89 9.90
CA TRP A 155 -11.24 -3.91 9.06
C TRP A 155 -11.06 -4.16 7.57
N LEU A 156 -9.85 -4.52 7.13
CA LEU A 156 -9.60 -4.91 5.74
C LEU A 156 -10.41 -6.14 5.36
N THR A 157 -10.44 -7.17 6.21
CA THR A 157 -11.26 -8.38 5.94
C THR A 157 -12.74 -8.02 5.79
N LYS A 158 -13.26 -7.14 6.65
CA LYS A 158 -14.66 -6.67 6.54
C LYS A 158 -14.91 -5.92 5.23
N SER A 159 -14.01 -5.01 4.84
CA SER A 159 -14.11 -4.24 3.60
C SER A 159 -14.04 -5.13 2.37
N LEU A 160 -13.04 -6.01 2.29
CA LEU A 160 -12.83 -6.91 1.16
C LEU A 160 -13.99 -7.91 0.99
N ASN A 161 -14.54 -8.42 2.09
CA ASN A 161 -15.74 -9.25 2.04
C ASN A 161 -16.97 -8.48 1.53
N HIS A 162 -17.09 -7.19 1.88
CA HIS A 162 -18.14 -6.34 1.33
C HIS A 162 -17.98 -6.16 -0.19
N GLU A 163 -16.76 -5.91 -0.68
CA GLU A 163 -16.46 -5.77 -2.11
C GLU A 163 -16.85 -7.02 -2.92
N LEU A 164 -16.56 -8.22 -2.39
CA LEU A 164 -16.97 -9.48 -3.01
C LEU A 164 -18.49 -9.65 -3.00
N SER A 165 -19.11 -9.44 -1.83
CA SER A 165 -20.55 -9.65 -1.62
C SER A 165 -21.39 -8.77 -2.55
N MET A 166 -21.08 -7.48 -2.64
CA MET A 166 -21.84 -6.55 -3.49
C MET A 166 -21.72 -6.84 -4.99
N ARG A 167 -20.70 -7.61 -5.40
CA ARG A 167 -20.46 -8.01 -6.80
C ARG A 167 -20.92 -9.45 -7.10
N GLY A 168 -21.40 -10.18 -6.09
CA GLY A 168 -21.74 -11.60 -6.22
C GLY A 168 -20.53 -12.46 -6.61
N LEU A 169 -19.38 -12.20 -5.97
CA LEU A 169 -18.13 -12.90 -6.22
C LEU A 169 -17.76 -13.81 -5.04
N GLU A 170 -17.03 -14.88 -5.36
CA GLU A 170 -16.48 -15.83 -4.39
C GLU A 170 -15.03 -15.48 -4.10
N GLN A 171 -14.58 -15.63 -2.85
CA GLN A 171 -13.17 -15.50 -2.50
C GLN A 171 -12.37 -16.68 -3.07
N ASP A 172 -11.13 -16.41 -3.52
CA ASP A 172 -10.23 -17.42 -4.07
C ASP A 172 -8.86 -17.46 -3.38
N GLY A 173 -8.73 -18.29 -2.35
CA GLY A 173 -7.52 -18.40 -1.52
C GLY A 173 -7.50 -17.38 -0.38
N ASP A 174 -6.36 -17.27 0.31
CA ASP A 174 -6.22 -16.39 1.45
C ASP A 174 -6.10 -14.92 1.04
N MET A 175 -6.55 -14.02 1.92
CA MET A 175 -6.32 -12.58 1.77
C MET A 175 -4.86 -12.25 2.09
N GLU A 176 -4.26 -11.37 1.29
CA GLU A 176 -2.93 -10.82 1.55
C GLU A 176 -3.10 -9.48 2.24
N LEU A 177 -2.63 -9.36 3.48
CA LEU A 177 -2.91 -8.21 4.35
C LEU A 177 -1.60 -7.64 4.87
N PHE A 178 -1.35 -6.38 4.54
CA PHE A 178 -0.15 -5.65 4.89
C PHE A 178 -0.50 -4.49 5.81
N HIS A 179 0.38 -4.19 6.76
CA HIS A 179 0.19 -3.09 7.70
C HIS A 179 1.49 -2.44 8.10
N ASN A 180 1.38 -1.20 8.56
CA ASN A 180 2.46 -0.43 9.16
C ASN A 180 1.90 0.45 10.28
N PHE A 181 2.75 0.91 11.19
CA PHE A 181 2.30 1.83 12.25
C PHE A 181 3.45 2.70 12.77
N ILE A 182 3.09 3.84 13.35
CA ILE A 182 4.01 4.68 14.12
C ILE A 182 3.34 5.18 15.39
N ASN A 183 4.04 5.09 16.51
CA ASN A 183 3.72 5.87 17.70
C ASN A 183 4.32 7.26 17.52
N ILE A 184 3.47 8.29 17.47
CA ILE A 184 3.89 9.67 17.25
C ILE A 184 4.79 10.10 18.43
N PRO A 185 6.04 10.51 18.20
CA PRO A 185 6.90 10.99 19.27
C PRO A 185 6.41 12.35 19.79
N SER A 186 6.52 12.59 21.09
CA SER A 186 6.13 13.88 21.69
C SER A 186 7.09 15.02 21.34
N ASP A 187 8.34 14.69 21.01
CA ASP A 187 9.43 15.60 20.63
C ASP A 187 9.55 15.80 19.10
N ASN A 188 8.83 14.99 18.32
CA ASN A 188 8.66 15.13 16.88
C ASN A 188 7.16 15.00 16.57
N PRO A 189 6.36 16.03 16.90
CA PRO A 189 4.93 15.88 17.01
C PRO A 189 4.22 15.70 15.67
N PHE A 190 4.88 15.79 14.51
CA PHE A 190 4.26 15.56 13.21
C PHE A 190 4.74 14.23 12.65
N ALA A 191 3.82 13.30 12.41
CA ALA A 191 4.14 11.99 11.87
C ALA A 191 3.35 11.68 10.62
N TYR A 192 3.91 10.83 9.77
CA TYR A 192 3.25 10.22 8.61
C TYR A 192 3.47 8.71 8.64
N CYS A 193 2.44 7.95 8.28
CA CYS A 193 2.51 6.50 8.14
C CYS A 193 1.91 6.11 6.79
N LEU A 194 2.54 5.19 6.08
CA LEU A 194 2.01 4.62 4.84
C LEU A 194 2.30 3.12 4.68
N THR A 195 1.40 2.46 3.96
CA THR A 195 1.52 1.10 3.42
C THR A 195 1.06 1.13 1.97
N ALA A 196 1.83 0.56 1.05
CA ALA A 196 1.57 0.66 -0.38
C ALA A 196 1.89 -0.62 -1.15
N ILE A 197 1.19 -0.81 -2.27
CA ILE A 197 1.58 -1.72 -3.35
C ILE A 197 1.97 -0.84 -4.54
N GLY A 198 3.23 -0.88 -4.95
CA GLY A 198 3.74 -0.16 -6.12
C GLY A 198 3.87 -1.06 -7.35
N PHE A 199 3.45 -0.57 -8.52
CA PHE A 199 3.48 -1.33 -9.77
C PHE A 199 4.64 -0.91 -10.67
N LEU A 200 5.39 -1.89 -11.19
CA LEU A 200 6.59 -1.63 -11.99
C LEU A 200 6.43 -2.04 -13.45
N ASN A 201 5.82 -3.20 -13.70
CA ASN A 201 5.63 -3.70 -15.07
C ASN A 201 4.16 -3.73 -15.44
N PHE A 202 3.88 -3.48 -16.72
CA PHE A 202 2.52 -3.38 -17.25
C PHE A 202 2.34 -4.19 -18.53
N GLY A 203 1.22 -4.91 -18.61
CA GLY A 203 0.68 -5.47 -19.84
C GLY A 203 -0.28 -4.49 -20.51
N TYR A 204 -0.81 -4.88 -21.67
CA TYR A 204 -1.83 -4.11 -22.40
C TYR A 204 -2.99 -5.02 -22.78
N ALA A 205 -4.21 -4.57 -22.46
CA ALA A 205 -5.43 -5.27 -22.84
C ALA A 205 -5.59 -5.30 -24.36
N PRO A 206 -6.38 -6.24 -24.92
CA PRO A 206 -6.75 -6.22 -26.32
C PRO A 206 -7.39 -4.87 -26.71
N LEU A 207 -7.13 -4.42 -27.93
CA LEU A 207 -7.81 -3.25 -28.48
C LEU A 207 -9.32 -3.48 -28.49
N VAL A 208 -10.07 -2.44 -28.10
CA VAL A 208 -11.51 -2.40 -28.31
C VAL A 208 -11.76 -2.46 -29.82
N LYS A 209 -12.60 -3.39 -30.25
CA LYS A 209 -13.03 -3.52 -31.64
C LYS A 209 -14.14 -2.54 -31.96
#